data_AF-A0A5R9QA28-F1
#
_entry.id   AF-A0A5R9QA28-F1
#
_cell.length_a   1.000
_cell.length_b   1.000
_cell.length_c   1.000
_cell.angle_alpha   90.00
_cell.angle_beta   90.00
_cell.angle_gamma   90.00
#
_symmetry.space_group_name_H-M   'P 1'
#
loop_
_entity.id
_entity.type
_entity.pdbx_description
1 polymer ?
#
loop_
_entity_poly.entity_id
_entity_poly.type
_entity_poly.pdbx_seq_one_letter_code
_entity_poly.pdbx_strand_id
1 'polypeptide(L)'
;MADSDFDGNAELFVIHRTTLYSDTGISYGSDYFTTLVYKSLAPMTYERNERISAYFGAGGDVLSSPMSDKLVYEYPYKSEASIQSRLSSAQYKAWFEQKHITTRILDKTYLYSQANVADKTSKYLIPDDEVLIVDQRAGWLEAVFHNKKKGKIKGWIQCKDTLECTNKSLDIDK
;
A
#
# COMPACT_ATOMS: atom_id res chain seq x y z
N MET A 1 34.59 -9.79 -11.58
CA MET A 1 33.97 -9.36 -10.32
C MET A 1 32.88 -10.37 -10.04
N ALA A 2 33.09 -11.25 -9.06
CA ALA A 2 32.10 -12.25 -8.69
C ALA A 2 31.00 -11.53 -7.93
N ASP A 3 29.76 -11.69 -8.39
CA ASP A 3 28.53 -11.19 -7.78
C ASP A 3 28.31 -11.99 -6.50
N SER A 4 29.02 -11.62 -5.43
CA SER A 4 29.17 -12.42 -4.19
C SER A 4 27.95 -12.39 -3.27
N ASP A 5 26.89 -11.69 -3.68
CA ASP A 5 25.74 -11.41 -2.81
C ASP A 5 24.53 -12.31 -3.12
N PHE A 6 24.61 -13.14 -4.16
CA PHE A 6 23.59 -14.14 -4.46
C PHE A 6 23.91 -15.47 -3.77
N ASP A 7 23.65 -15.53 -2.46
CA ASP A 7 23.74 -16.75 -1.63
C ASP A 7 22.59 -17.75 -1.89
N GLY A 8 21.69 -17.45 -2.83
CA GLY A 8 20.52 -18.27 -3.14
C GLY A 8 19.36 -18.13 -2.16
N ASN A 9 19.45 -17.25 -1.16
CA ASN A 9 18.39 -16.98 -0.18
C ASN A 9 17.77 -15.58 -0.34
N ALA A 10 18.36 -14.72 -1.17
CA ALA A 10 17.86 -13.38 -1.41
C ALA A 10 16.55 -13.36 -2.22
N GLU A 11 15.61 -12.50 -1.82
CA GLU A 11 14.43 -12.16 -2.63
C GLU A 11 14.81 -11.15 -3.71
N LEU A 12 14.35 -11.37 -4.94
CA LEU A 12 14.52 -10.45 -6.07
C LEU A 12 13.28 -9.57 -6.21
N PHE A 13 13.47 -8.25 -6.15
CA PHE A 13 12.44 -7.26 -6.40
C PHE A 13 12.64 -6.66 -7.80
N VAL A 14 11.60 -6.72 -8.63
CA VAL A 14 11.56 -6.11 -9.96
C VAL A 14 10.53 -4.99 -9.95
N ILE A 15 10.98 -3.75 -10.14
CA ILE A 15 10.12 -2.58 -10.28
C ILE A 15 10.01 -2.25 -11.76
N HIS A 16 8.84 -2.48 -12.34
CA HIS A 16 8.53 -2.05 -13.69
C HIS A 16 7.90 -0.66 -13.65
N ARG A 17 8.34 0.24 -14.54
CA ARG A 17 7.82 1.60 -14.68
C ARG A 17 7.37 1.79 -16.13
N THR A 18 6.16 2.27 -16.32
CA THR A 18 5.59 2.56 -17.64
C THR A 18 4.84 3.88 -17.64
N THR A 19 4.95 4.65 -18.72
CA THR A 19 4.13 5.84 -18.91
C THR A 19 2.76 5.42 -19.43
N LEU A 20 1.70 5.81 -18.72
CA LEU A 20 0.33 5.61 -19.18
C LEU A 20 -0.18 6.89 -19.85
N TYR A 21 -0.62 6.76 -21.09
CA TYR A 21 -1.40 7.78 -21.78
C TYR A 21 -2.88 7.43 -21.56
N SER A 22 -3.63 8.28 -20.85
CA SER A 22 -4.90 7.88 -20.21
C SER A 22 -6.08 7.76 -21.18
N ASP A 23 -6.35 6.54 -21.67
CA ASP A 23 -7.66 6.15 -22.25
C ASP A 23 -8.62 5.55 -21.20
N THR A 24 -8.19 5.48 -19.93
CA THR A 24 -8.87 4.77 -18.83
C THR A 24 -9.81 5.64 -17.99
N GLY A 25 -9.87 6.95 -18.26
CA GLY A 25 -10.65 7.91 -17.46
C GLY A 25 -10.01 8.29 -16.11
N ILE A 26 -8.85 7.72 -15.76
CA ILE A 26 -8.07 8.08 -14.57
C ILE A 26 -6.99 9.09 -14.96
N SER A 27 -6.91 10.19 -14.20
CA SER A 27 -5.88 11.23 -14.38
C SER A 27 -4.61 10.85 -13.62
N TYR A 28 -3.69 10.15 -14.27
CA TYR A 28 -2.41 9.80 -13.66
C TYR A 28 -1.46 11.01 -13.62
N GLY A 29 -0.90 11.29 -12.44
CA GLY A 29 0.08 12.35 -12.21
C GLY A 29 1.54 11.87 -12.20
N SER A 30 1.75 10.57 -12.34
CA SER A 30 3.06 9.93 -12.44
C SER A 30 3.03 8.81 -13.47
N ASP A 31 4.19 8.21 -13.73
CA ASP A 31 4.24 6.90 -14.35
C ASP A 31 3.52 5.85 -13.49
N TYR A 32 3.17 4.74 -14.12
CA TYR A 32 2.57 3.59 -13.49
C TYR A 32 3.65 2.55 -13.16
N PHE A 33 3.64 2.09 -11.93
CA PHE A 33 4.63 1.18 -11.38
C PHE A 33 4.00 -0.16 -11.05
N THR A 34 4.74 -1.24 -11.24
CA THR A 34 4.38 -2.59 -10.78
C THR A 34 5.58 -3.19 -10.07
N THR A 35 5.39 -3.69 -8.86
CA THR A 35 6.43 -4.40 -8.11
C THR A 35 6.15 -5.90 -8.13
N LEU A 36 7.11 -6.68 -8.64
CA LEU A 36 7.07 -8.14 -8.62
C LEU A 36 8.20 -8.65 -7.73
N VAL A 37 7.87 -9.57 -6.83
CA VAL A 37 8.83 -10.15 -5.89
C VAL A 37 8.97 -11.63 -6.18
N TYR A 38 10.20 -12.11 -6.23
CA TYR A 38 10.54 -13.49 -6.51
C TYR A 38 11.43 -14.05 -5.40
N LYS A 39 11.13 -15.27 -4.95
CA LYS A 39 12.03 -16.02 -4.08
C LYS A 39 12.93 -16.91 -4.93
N SER A 40 14.21 -16.98 -4.57
CA SER A 40 15.11 -17.97 -5.17
C SER A 40 14.75 -19.36 -4.66
N LEU A 41 14.71 -20.33 -5.56
CA LEU A 41 14.53 -21.76 -5.23
C LEU A 41 15.81 -22.56 -5.47
N ALA A 42 16.57 -22.16 -6.48
CA ALA A 42 17.84 -22.73 -6.89
C ALA A 42 18.57 -21.68 -7.75
N PRO A 43 19.86 -21.87 -8.09
CA PRO A 43 20.55 -20.98 -9.02
C PRO A 43 19.74 -20.75 -10.30
N MET A 44 19.54 -19.48 -10.66
CA MET A 44 18.75 -19.04 -11.82
C MET A 44 17.28 -19.51 -11.86
N THR A 45 16.75 -20.05 -10.75
CA THR A 45 15.36 -20.51 -10.65
C THR A 45 14.63 -19.69 -9.60
N TYR A 46 13.58 -19.02 -10.04
CA TYR A 46 12.81 -18.08 -9.23
C TYR A 46 11.33 -18.40 -9.30
N GLU A 47 10.65 -18.36 -8.16
CA GLU A 47 9.20 -18.43 -8.09
C GLU A 47 8.65 -17.10 -7.59
N ARG A 48 7.57 -16.64 -8.23
CA ARG A 48 6.92 -15.39 -7.83
C ARG A 48 6.29 -15.54 -6.45
N ASN A 49 6.64 -14.64 -5.54
CA ASN A 49 6.00 -14.51 -4.26
C ASN A 49 4.73 -13.66 -4.42
N GLU A 50 3.58 -14.32 -4.62
CA GLU A 50 2.29 -13.66 -4.86
C GLU A 50 1.87 -12.74 -3.72
N ARG A 51 2.10 -13.16 -2.46
CA ARG A 51 1.69 -12.40 -1.28
C ARG A 51 2.45 -11.08 -1.15
N ILE A 52 3.77 -11.11 -1.28
CA ILE A 52 4.58 -9.89 -1.22
C ILE A 52 4.38 -9.04 -2.49
N SER A 53 4.27 -9.68 -3.66
CA SER A 53 3.94 -8.95 -4.90
C SER A 53 2.61 -8.21 -4.79
N ALA A 54 1.58 -8.81 -4.20
CA ALA A 54 0.28 -8.15 -3.99
C ALA A 54 0.37 -6.98 -2.99
N TYR A 55 1.21 -7.10 -1.96
CA TYR A 55 1.42 -6.04 -0.97
C TYR A 55 1.92 -4.74 -1.59
N PHE A 56 2.97 -4.83 -2.42
CA PHE A 56 3.49 -3.69 -3.14
C PHE A 56 2.60 -3.32 -4.33
N GLY A 57 2.02 -4.32 -4.97
CA GLY A 57 1.01 -4.17 -6.01
C GLY A 57 1.48 -3.32 -7.19
N ALA A 58 0.50 -2.65 -7.81
CA ALA A 58 0.74 -1.76 -8.93
C ALA A 58 -0.08 -0.47 -8.78
N GLY A 59 0.43 0.63 -9.32
CA GLY A 59 -0.24 1.91 -9.25
C GLY A 59 0.61 3.07 -9.74
N GLY A 60 -0.03 4.21 -9.92
CA GLY A 60 0.58 5.50 -10.11
C GLY A 60 -0.15 6.53 -9.27
N ASP A 61 0.43 7.71 -9.15
CA ASP A 61 -0.24 8.85 -8.53
C ASP A 61 -1.48 9.22 -9.32
N VAL A 62 -2.55 9.52 -8.61
CA VAL A 62 -3.81 9.92 -9.23
C VAL A 62 -4.17 11.34 -8.81
N LEU A 63 -4.43 12.16 -9.81
CA LEU A 63 -4.87 13.53 -9.69
C LEU A 63 -6.40 13.61 -9.72
N SER A 64 -6.95 14.68 -9.17
CA SER A 64 -8.41 14.88 -9.14
C SER A 64 -9.03 15.12 -10.52
N SER A 65 -8.24 15.63 -11.47
CA SER A 65 -8.59 15.78 -12.88
C SER A 65 -7.32 15.96 -13.72
N PRO A 66 -7.38 15.86 -15.06
CA PRO A 66 -6.20 16.02 -15.92
C PRO A 66 -5.58 17.41 -15.87
N MET A 67 -6.34 18.41 -15.42
CA MET A 67 -5.94 19.83 -15.34
C MET A 67 -5.62 20.27 -13.91
N SER A 68 -5.59 19.35 -12.95
CA SER A 68 -5.41 19.68 -11.53
C SER A 68 -4.19 19.00 -10.96
N ASP A 69 -3.37 19.76 -10.23
CA ASP A 69 -2.24 19.20 -9.46
C ASP A 69 -2.68 18.59 -8.12
N LYS A 70 -4.00 18.54 -7.85
CA LYS A 70 -4.52 18.00 -6.60
C LYS A 70 -4.44 16.48 -6.60
N LEU A 71 -3.49 15.95 -5.84
CA LEU A 71 -3.32 14.52 -5.60
C LEU A 71 -4.48 13.95 -4.78
N VAL A 72 -5.17 12.95 -5.33
CA VAL A 72 -6.21 12.19 -4.61
C VAL A 72 -5.70 10.87 -4.07
N TYR A 73 -4.64 10.32 -4.66
CA TYR A 73 -3.96 9.10 -4.21
C TYR A 73 -2.50 9.15 -4.63
N GLU A 74 -1.63 8.70 -3.74
CA GLU A 74 -0.19 8.58 -3.98
C GLU A 74 0.20 7.11 -3.98
N TYR A 75 0.86 6.63 -5.04
CA TYR A 75 1.43 5.29 -5.03
C TYR A 75 2.75 5.30 -4.26
N PRO A 76 2.93 4.50 -3.19
CA PRO A 76 4.06 4.66 -2.28
C PRO A 76 5.36 3.98 -2.75
N TYR A 77 5.31 3.07 -3.72
CA TYR A 77 6.44 2.16 -4.02
C TYR A 77 7.10 2.44 -5.38
N LYS A 78 7.43 3.71 -5.63
CA LYS A 78 7.98 4.19 -6.91
C LYS A 78 9.48 3.92 -7.09
N SER A 79 10.18 3.55 -6.02
CA SER A 79 11.64 3.44 -6.00
C SER A 79 12.14 2.32 -5.10
N GLU A 80 13.37 1.86 -5.35
CA GLU A 80 14.07 0.93 -4.47
C GLU A 80 14.12 1.43 -3.03
N ALA A 81 14.49 2.71 -2.83
CA ALA A 81 14.55 3.32 -1.50
C ALA A 81 13.20 3.27 -0.75
N SER A 82 12.10 3.53 -1.44
CA SER A 82 10.75 3.43 -0.85
C SER A 82 10.39 1.98 -0.45
N ILE A 83 10.80 1.00 -1.25
CA ILE A 83 10.58 -0.42 -0.95
C ILE A 83 11.45 -0.84 0.24
N GLN A 84 12.75 -0.54 0.22
CA GLN A 84 13.67 -0.85 1.32
C GLN A 84 13.22 -0.22 2.64
N SER A 85 12.81 1.05 2.61
CA SER A 85 12.24 1.74 3.77
C SER A 85 11.01 0.97 4.31
N ARG A 86 10.07 0.59 3.44
CA ARG A 86 8.90 -0.18 3.87
C ARG A 86 9.28 -1.56 4.42
N LEU A 87 10.17 -2.31 3.76
CA LEU A 87 10.63 -3.62 4.23
C LEU A 87 11.26 -3.55 5.63
N SER A 88 11.95 -2.46 5.93
CA SER A 88 12.57 -2.24 7.25
C SER A 88 11.56 -1.86 8.36
N SER A 89 10.36 -1.40 7.98
CA SER A 89 9.36 -0.86 8.90
C SER A 89 8.74 -1.91 9.82
N ALA A 90 8.36 -1.48 11.02
CA ALA A 90 7.65 -2.34 11.98
C ALA A 90 6.30 -2.82 11.43
N GLN A 91 5.64 -1.97 10.65
CA GLN A 91 4.33 -2.22 10.05
C GLN A 91 4.40 -3.33 9.00
N TYR A 92 5.40 -3.29 8.11
CA TYR A 92 5.63 -4.37 7.16
C TYR A 92 5.92 -5.69 7.88
N LYS A 93 6.79 -5.68 8.90
CA LYS A 93 7.10 -6.88 9.69
C LYS A 93 5.85 -7.47 10.36
N ALA A 94 5.03 -6.62 10.97
CA ALA A 94 3.77 -7.04 11.58
C ALA A 94 2.80 -7.66 10.56
N TRP A 95 2.66 -7.04 9.40
CA TRP A 95 1.87 -7.59 8.29
C TRP A 95 2.43 -8.93 7.81
N PHE A 96 3.75 -9.02 7.61
CA PHE A 96 4.43 -10.21 7.09
C PHE A 96 4.23 -11.41 8.03
N GLU A 97 4.36 -11.17 9.34
CA GLU A 97 4.11 -12.11 10.43
C GLU A 97 2.61 -12.41 10.66
N GLN A 98 1.71 -11.82 9.88
CA GLN A 98 0.25 -12.01 10.00
C GLN A 98 -0.30 -11.61 11.37
N LYS A 99 0.31 -10.61 12.01
CA LYS A 99 -0.22 -10.05 13.27
C LYS A 99 -1.55 -9.36 13.00
N HIS A 100 -2.41 -9.35 14.02
CA HIS A 100 -3.58 -8.49 14.01
C HIS A 100 -3.14 -7.02 14.11
N ILE A 101 -3.47 -6.24 13.09
CA ILE A 101 -3.11 -4.83 13.01
C ILE A 101 -4.38 -4.02 13.29
N THR A 102 -4.37 -3.30 14.41
CA THR A 102 -5.39 -2.30 14.73
C THR A 102 -4.75 -0.92 14.58
N THR A 103 -5.43 -0.02 13.89
CA THR A 103 -4.94 1.34 13.68
C THR A 103 -6.04 2.37 13.87
N ARG A 104 -5.64 3.63 13.98
CA ARG A 104 -6.52 4.78 14.17
C ARG A 104 -6.52 5.66 12.93
N ILE A 105 -7.69 6.16 12.59
CA ILE A 105 -7.88 7.13 11.52
C ILE A 105 -7.36 8.50 11.97
N LEU A 106 -6.53 9.12 11.13
CA LEU A 106 -5.96 10.45 11.35
C LEU A 106 -6.79 11.54 10.71
N ASP A 107 -7.19 11.33 9.47
CA ASP A 107 -7.95 12.27 8.67
C ASP A 107 -9.23 11.60 8.16
N LYS A 108 -10.27 12.41 7.92
CA LYS A 108 -11.52 11.90 7.34
C LYS A 108 -11.22 11.17 6.02
N THR A 109 -11.51 9.87 5.98
CA THR A 109 -11.25 9.01 4.83
C THR A 109 -12.52 8.30 4.37
N TYR A 110 -12.74 8.25 3.05
CA TYR A 110 -13.89 7.55 2.48
C TYR A 110 -13.59 6.06 2.37
N LEU A 111 -14.64 5.24 2.51
CA LEU A 111 -14.53 3.82 2.20
C LEU A 111 -14.72 3.62 0.70
N TYR A 112 -13.92 2.73 0.13
CA TYR A 112 -13.99 2.29 -1.25
C TYR A 112 -14.36 0.81 -1.30
N SER A 113 -15.11 0.39 -2.31
CA SER A 113 -15.49 -1.02 -2.45
C SER A 113 -14.31 -1.87 -2.93
N GLN A 114 -13.31 -1.26 -3.57
CA GLN A 114 -12.06 -1.87 -4.05
C GLN A 114 -10.89 -0.93 -3.73
N ALA A 115 -9.65 -1.45 -3.81
CA ALA A 115 -8.41 -0.69 -3.61
C ALA A 115 -8.07 0.23 -4.80
N ASN A 116 -8.97 1.17 -5.13
CA ASN A 116 -8.77 2.14 -6.20
C ASN A 116 -9.58 3.42 -5.93
N VAL A 117 -9.28 4.50 -6.66
CA VAL A 117 -9.95 5.80 -6.46
C VAL A 117 -11.33 5.93 -7.10
N ALA A 118 -11.68 5.05 -8.04
CA ALA A 118 -12.94 5.13 -8.80
C ALA A 118 -14.12 4.61 -7.99
N ASP A 119 -13.89 3.60 -7.16
CA ASP A 119 -14.92 2.85 -6.43
C ASP A 119 -15.29 3.47 -5.08
N LYS A 120 -15.29 4.81 -5.02
CA LYS A 120 -15.60 5.59 -3.82
C LYS A 120 -17.05 5.40 -3.40
N THR A 121 -17.29 5.13 -2.11
CA THR A 121 -18.64 5.08 -1.55
C THR A 121 -19.00 6.37 -0.81
N SER A 122 -20.27 6.48 -0.40
CA SER A 122 -20.73 7.58 0.48
C SER A 122 -20.34 7.39 1.95
N LYS A 123 -19.85 6.20 2.34
CA LYS A 123 -19.41 5.90 3.70
C LYS A 123 -18.02 6.48 3.93
N TYR A 124 -17.75 6.92 5.15
CA TYR A 124 -16.46 7.43 5.56
C TYR A 124 -16.23 7.13 7.04
N LEU A 125 -14.95 7.19 7.44
CA LEU A 125 -14.51 7.20 8.81
C LEU A 125 -14.01 8.62 9.15
N ILE A 126 -14.00 8.93 10.44
CA ILE A 126 -13.55 10.22 10.96
C ILE A 126 -12.31 10.02 11.84
N PRO A 127 -11.55 11.09 12.14
CA PRO A 127 -10.43 11.01 13.06
C PRO A 127 -10.80 10.32 14.37
N ASP A 128 -9.84 9.59 14.91
CA ASP A 128 -9.95 8.75 16.12
C ASP A 128 -10.82 7.49 16.03
N ASP A 129 -11.48 7.22 14.89
CA ASP A 129 -12.07 5.89 14.65
C ASP A 129 -10.96 4.82 14.68
N GLU A 130 -11.22 3.72 15.38
CA GLU A 130 -10.33 2.56 15.44
C GLU A 130 -10.81 1.45 14.50
N VAL A 131 -9.90 0.89 13.69
CA VAL A 131 -10.20 -0.14 12.70
C VAL A 131 -9.22 -1.30 12.76
N LEU A 132 -9.74 -2.49 12.49
CA LEU A 132 -8.93 -3.68 12.24
C LEU A 132 -8.55 -3.71 10.75
N ILE A 133 -7.27 -3.89 10.46
CA ILE A 133 -6.76 -4.09 9.11
C ILE A 133 -6.73 -5.58 8.80
N VAL A 134 -7.36 -5.96 7.69
CA VAL A 134 -7.48 -7.37 7.27
C VAL A 134 -6.77 -7.66 5.95
N ASP A 135 -6.45 -6.64 5.16
CA ASP A 135 -5.62 -6.75 3.96
C ASP A 135 -4.90 -5.42 3.67
N GLN A 136 -3.82 -5.47 2.91
CA GLN A 136 -3.05 -4.31 2.48
C GLN A 136 -2.47 -4.54 1.08
N ARG A 137 -2.62 -3.55 0.20
CA ARG A 137 -2.00 -3.56 -1.14
C ARG A 137 -1.80 -2.15 -1.67
N ALA A 138 -0.67 -1.88 -2.29
CA ALA A 138 -0.40 -0.62 -3.01
C ALA A 138 -0.78 0.64 -2.21
N GLY A 139 -0.49 0.72 -0.91
CA GLY A 139 -0.87 1.89 -0.09
C GLY A 139 -2.35 1.99 0.28
N TRP A 140 -3.16 0.96 -0.02
CA TRP A 140 -4.52 0.80 0.46
C TRP A 140 -4.59 -0.22 1.61
N LEU A 141 -5.50 0.02 2.55
CA LEU A 141 -5.81 -0.87 3.64
C LEU A 141 -7.26 -1.32 3.55
N GLU A 142 -7.51 -2.62 3.64
CA GLU A 142 -8.86 -3.13 3.83
C GLU A 142 -9.17 -3.10 5.33
N ALA A 143 -10.08 -2.21 5.72
CA ALA A 143 -10.41 -1.92 7.10
C ALA A 143 -11.78 -2.49 7.48
N VAL A 144 -11.85 -3.03 8.70
CA VAL A 144 -13.09 -3.43 9.36
C VAL A 144 -13.33 -2.51 10.55
N PHE A 145 -14.37 -1.70 10.46
CA PHE A 145 -14.84 -0.83 11.52
C PHE A 145 -16.05 -1.44 12.23
N HIS A 146 -16.06 -1.41 13.57
CA HIS A 146 -17.20 -1.89 14.34
C HIS A 146 -18.09 -0.71 14.77
N ASN A 147 -19.18 -0.49 14.04
CA ASN A 147 -20.16 0.54 14.38
C ASN A 147 -21.17 -0.02 15.38
N LYS A 148 -21.30 0.60 16.56
CA LYS A 148 -22.24 0.20 17.63
C LYS A 148 -23.70 0.07 17.17
N LYS A 149 -24.12 0.81 16.13
CA LYS A 149 -25.50 0.83 15.62
C LYS A 149 -25.69 0.01 14.33
N LYS A 150 -24.66 -0.07 13.48
CA LYS A 150 -24.75 -0.66 12.13
C LYS A 150 -23.95 -1.97 11.97
N GLY A 151 -23.32 -2.46 13.03
CA GLY A 151 -22.49 -3.66 12.99
C GLY A 151 -21.15 -3.43 12.29
N LYS A 152 -20.59 -4.50 11.73
CA LYS A 152 -19.29 -4.46 11.03
C LYS A 152 -19.44 -3.78 9.67
N ILE A 153 -18.63 -2.76 9.42
CA ILE A 153 -18.50 -2.08 8.13
C ILE A 153 -17.12 -2.41 7.59
N LYS A 154 -17.06 -2.92 6.35
CA LYS A 154 -15.82 -3.28 5.66
C LYS A 154 -15.63 -2.40 4.43
N GLY A 155 -14.40 -1.99 4.15
CA GLY A 155 -14.04 -1.29 2.92
C GLY A 155 -12.57 -0.91 2.87
N TRP A 156 -12.13 -0.46 1.70
CA TRP A 156 -10.76 0.00 1.47
C TRP A 156 -10.63 1.48 1.83
N ILE A 157 -9.52 1.84 2.46
CA ILE A 157 -9.13 3.21 2.80
C ILE A 157 -7.68 3.46 2.40
N GLN A 158 -7.30 4.72 2.20
CA GLN A 158 -5.90 5.05 1.89
C GLN A 158 -5.06 5.02 3.16
N CYS A 159 -3.91 4.35 3.10
CA CYS A 159 -3.07 4.14 4.28
C CYS A 159 -2.53 5.47 4.86
N LYS A 160 -2.32 6.47 4.00
CA LYS A 160 -1.87 7.82 4.39
C LYS A 160 -2.79 8.50 5.41
N ASP A 161 -4.07 8.13 5.43
CA ASP A 161 -5.09 8.70 6.32
C ASP A 161 -5.12 7.98 7.69
N THR A 162 -4.14 7.10 7.96
CA THR A 162 -4.09 6.25 9.16
C THR A 162 -2.71 6.29 9.83
N LEU A 163 -2.66 5.96 11.12
CA LEU A 163 -1.38 5.80 11.82
C LEU A 163 -0.52 4.63 11.30
N GLU A 164 -1.11 3.69 10.55
CA GLU A 164 -0.41 2.50 10.04
C GLU A 164 0.64 2.80 8.97
N CYS A 165 0.54 3.94 8.28
CA CYS A 165 1.56 4.34 7.29
C CYS A 165 2.28 5.63 7.62
N THR A 166 2.06 6.22 8.80
CA THR A 166 2.88 7.35 9.23
C THR A 166 4.23 6.87 9.73
N ASN A 167 5.31 7.36 9.13
CA ASN A 167 6.69 7.22 9.62
C ASN A 167 6.97 8.12 10.84
N LYS A 168 5.94 8.63 11.50
CA LYS A 168 6.15 9.27 12.80
C LYS A 168 6.55 8.14 13.75
N SER A 169 7.84 8.10 14.08
CA SER A 169 8.25 7.70 15.43
C SER A 169 7.18 8.27 16.35
N LEU A 170 6.53 7.40 17.13
CA LEU A 170 5.84 7.89 18.30
C LEU A 170 6.95 8.58 19.09
N ASP A 171 7.08 9.90 18.94
CA ASP A 171 7.72 10.75 19.93
C ASP A 171 6.86 10.56 21.17
N ILE A 172 7.14 9.48 21.90
CA ILE A 172 6.76 9.29 23.27
C ILE A 172 7.69 10.24 24.04
N ASP A 173 7.42 11.53 23.91
CA ASP A 173 7.93 12.51 24.84
C ASP A 173 7.02 12.49 26.07
N LYS A 174 7.50 11.80 27.12
CA LYS A 174 7.61 12.33 28.48
C LYS A 174 8.42 11.42 29.38
#